data_AF-G3TZJ4-F1
#
_entry.id   AF-G3TZJ4-F1
#
_cell.length_a   1.000
_cell.length_b   1.000
_cell.length_c   1.000
_cell.angle_alpha   90.00
_cell.angle_beta   90.00
_cell.angle_gamma   90.00
#
_symmetry.space_group_name_H-M   'P 1'
#
loop_
_entity.id
_entity.type
_entity.pdbx_description
1 polymer ?
#
loop_
_entity_poly.entity_id
_entity_poly.type
_entity_poly.pdbx_seq_one_letter_code
_entity_poly.pdbx_strand_id
1 'polypeptide(L)'
;RPSRGMADQVQATQARQQPVAQQQSPSTAQPLCPAPIRLCACVDPSCRRAAVTAGVKEEENYSFLPLVHNIIKCMDKDSPDVHQDLNALKTKFQEVRKAIGSMPGIHLSPEQQQQQLHSLREQVRTKNELLQKYKSLCMFEIPKD
;
A
#
# COMPACT_ATOMS: atom_id res chain seq x y z
N ARG A 1 8.62 12.29 84.71
CA ARG A 1 9.98 12.65 85.19
C ARG A 1 10.97 11.89 84.32
N PRO A 2 11.92 12.51 83.60
CA PRO A 2 11.97 13.88 83.04
C PRO A 2 11.39 13.89 81.58
N SER A 3 11.20 14.97 80.80
CA SER A 3 11.57 16.41 80.82
C SER A 3 12.87 16.83 80.09
N ARG A 4 12.73 17.24 78.81
CA ARG A 4 13.47 18.24 77.97
C ARG A 4 13.27 17.85 76.49
N GLY A 5 12.97 18.73 75.53
CA GLY A 5 13.23 20.18 75.36
C GLY A 5 14.40 20.36 74.38
N MET A 6 14.44 21.29 73.41
CA MET A 6 13.64 22.49 73.09
C MET A 6 13.87 22.92 71.62
N ALA A 7 13.09 23.92 71.13
CA ALA A 7 13.42 24.85 70.02
C ALA A 7 13.55 24.24 68.59
N ASP A 8 13.31 24.95 67.47
CA ASP A 8 12.90 26.35 67.19
C ASP A 8 12.00 26.32 65.90
N GLN A 9 11.01 27.20 65.65
CA GLN A 9 11.14 28.45 64.86
C GLN A 9 11.99 28.29 63.57
N VAL A 10 11.65 28.69 62.34
CA VAL A 10 10.65 29.58 61.68
C VAL A 10 10.36 29.05 60.24
N GLN A 11 9.51 29.57 59.33
CA GLN A 11 8.70 30.80 59.25
C GLN A 11 7.44 30.63 58.33
N ALA A 12 6.85 31.78 57.98
CA ALA A 12 5.85 32.18 56.97
C ALA A 12 5.89 31.47 55.58
N THR A 13 4.81 31.46 54.78
CA THR A 13 3.85 32.55 54.54
C THR A 13 2.37 32.15 54.38
N GLN A 14 1.51 33.05 54.85
CA GLN A 14 0.06 33.09 54.61
C GLN A 14 -0.25 34.33 53.73
N ALA A 15 -1.48 34.41 53.19
CA ALA A 15 -2.08 35.54 52.44
C ALA A 15 -1.74 35.59 50.92
N ARG A 16 -2.64 36.01 50.01
CA ARG A 16 -4.04 36.48 50.16
C ARG A 16 -4.83 36.36 48.84
N GLN A 17 -6.10 35.94 48.94
CA GLN A 17 -7.32 36.45 48.26
C GLN A 17 -7.39 36.64 46.72
N GLN A 18 -8.56 36.23 46.19
CA GLN A 18 -9.13 36.48 44.85
C GLN A 18 -9.76 37.92 44.78
N PRO A 19 -10.58 38.31 43.77
CA PRO A 19 -10.79 37.86 42.37
C PRO A 19 -10.77 39.06 41.36
N VAL A 20 -11.27 38.87 40.12
CA VAL A 20 -12.06 39.81 39.25
C VAL A 20 -11.65 39.80 37.76
N ALA A 21 -12.64 40.11 36.91
CA ALA A 21 -12.61 40.46 35.47
C ALA A 21 -12.78 39.30 34.47
N GLN A 22 -14.00 39.25 33.90
CA GLN A 22 -14.31 38.60 32.64
C GLN A 22 -13.52 39.24 31.48
N GLN A 23 -13.07 38.43 30.53
CA GLN A 23 -13.07 38.86 29.13
C GLN A 23 -13.38 37.68 28.21
N GLN A 24 -14.65 37.58 27.80
CA GLN A 24 -15.07 36.73 26.68
C GLN A 24 -14.87 37.49 25.37
N SER A 25 -14.23 36.86 24.38
CA SER A 25 -14.20 37.27 22.97
C SER A 25 -13.77 36.05 22.12
N PRO A 26 -14.05 35.98 20.81
CA PRO A 26 -15.01 34.99 20.33
C PRO A 26 -14.37 33.71 19.75
N SER A 27 -15.14 32.62 19.78
CA SER A 27 -14.79 31.39 19.04
C SER A 27 -15.04 31.59 17.55
N THR A 28 -14.00 32.00 16.81
CA THR A 28 -13.97 31.85 15.35
C THR A 28 -13.76 30.37 15.05
N ALA A 29 -14.80 29.71 14.52
CA ALA A 29 -14.71 28.33 14.11
C ALA A 29 -13.63 28.16 13.02
N GLN A 30 -12.50 27.58 13.39
CA GLN A 30 -11.52 27.13 12.40
C GLN A 30 -12.12 25.97 11.61
N PRO A 31 -12.09 25.98 10.26
CA PRO A 31 -12.41 24.79 9.51
C PRO A 31 -11.39 23.73 9.88
N LEU A 32 -11.87 22.62 10.46
CA LEU A 32 -11.04 21.52 10.91
C LEU A 32 -10.32 20.93 9.69
N CYS A 33 -9.04 21.31 9.49
CA CYS A 33 -8.22 20.73 8.44
C CYS A 33 -8.20 19.21 8.66
N PRO A 34 -8.70 18.38 7.71
CA PRO A 34 -8.49 16.95 7.81
C PRO A 34 -6.97 16.71 7.87
N ALA A 35 -6.54 15.94 8.86
CA ALA A 35 -5.14 15.70 9.18
C ALA A 35 -4.32 15.36 7.91
N PRO A 36 -3.04 15.73 7.84
CA PRO A 36 -2.22 15.47 6.66
C PRO A 36 -2.33 13.99 6.33
N ILE A 37 -2.83 13.71 5.12
CA ILE A 37 -2.82 12.39 4.51
C ILE A 37 -1.40 11.86 4.73
N ARG A 38 -1.26 10.77 5.50
CA ARG A 38 0.03 10.08 5.58
C ARG A 38 0.28 9.58 4.16
N LEU A 39 1.06 10.34 3.39
CA LEU A 39 1.79 9.79 2.27
C LEU A 39 2.63 8.69 2.89
N CYS A 40 2.16 7.45 2.72
CA CYS A 40 2.95 6.28 3.02
C CYS A 40 4.12 6.36 2.04
N ALA A 41 5.25 6.88 2.50
CA ALA A 41 6.44 7.12 1.72
C ALA A 41 7.18 5.81 1.46
N CYS A 42 6.47 4.81 0.95
CA CYS A 42 7.04 3.75 0.15
C CYS A 42 7.44 4.35 -1.20
N VAL A 43 8.49 5.18 -1.17
CA VAL A 43 9.18 5.70 -2.36
C VAL A 43 10.07 4.61 -2.96
N ASP A 44 9.47 3.45 -3.24
CA ASP A 44 10.07 2.43 -4.08
C ASP A 44 9.55 2.59 -5.52
N PRO A 45 10.41 2.99 -6.49
CA PRO A 45 10.02 3.13 -7.88
C PRO A 45 9.49 1.83 -8.52
N SER A 46 9.79 0.66 -7.95
CA SER A 46 9.46 -0.66 -8.52
C SER A 46 7.95 -0.94 -8.52
N CYS A 47 7.18 -0.33 -7.61
CA CYS A 47 5.71 -0.46 -7.62
C CYS A 47 5.02 0.29 -8.77
N ARG A 48 5.75 1.07 -9.59
CA ARG A 48 5.15 1.99 -10.58
C ARG A 48 4.85 1.40 -11.96
N ARG A 49 4.98 0.08 -12.12
CA ARG A 49 4.24 -0.65 -13.15
C ARG A 49 3.98 -2.09 -12.71
N ALA A 50 2.90 -2.28 -11.94
CA ALA A 50 2.13 -3.51 -12.08
C ALA A 50 1.64 -3.57 -13.54
N ALA A 51 2.47 -4.15 -14.40
CA ALA A 51 2.03 -4.60 -15.71
C ALA A 51 0.90 -5.58 -15.42
N VAL A 52 -0.32 -5.20 -15.77
CA VAL A 52 -1.49 -6.02 -15.52
C VAL A 52 -1.30 -7.27 -16.38
N THR A 53 -0.93 -8.39 -15.78
CA THR A 53 -0.81 -9.70 -16.44
C THR A 53 -2.19 -10.30 -16.75
N ALA A 54 -3.17 -9.44 -17.04
CA ALA A 54 -4.41 -9.77 -17.71
C ALA A 54 -4.07 -9.99 -19.19
N GLY A 55 -3.60 -11.20 -19.50
CA GLY A 55 -3.11 -11.55 -20.83
C GLY A 55 -1.72 -12.18 -20.86
N VAL A 56 -1.32 -12.97 -19.85
CA VAL A 56 -0.51 -14.15 -20.19
C VAL A 56 -1.38 -14.96 -21.15
N LYS A 57 -0.94 -15.10 -22.40
CA LYS A 57 -1.72 -15.80 -23.42
C LYS A 57 -1.95 -17.23 -22.93
N GLU A 58 -3.19 -17.73 -22.99
CA GLU A 58 -3.51 -19.07 -22.51
C GLU A 58 -2.64 -20.15 -23.20
N GLU A 59 -2.26 -19.90 -24.45
CA GLU A 59 -1.26 -20.63 -25.23
C GLU A 59 0.07 -20.88 -24.48
N GLU A 60 0.56 -19.89 -23.73
CA GLU A 60 1.82 -19.98 -23.00
C GLU A 60 1.70 -20.87 -21.75
N ASN A 61 0.52 -20.87 -21.11
CA ASN A 61 0.21 -21.73 -19.96
C ASN A 61 0.23 -23.22 -20.33
N TYR A 62 -0.15 -23.56 -21.57
CA TYR A 62 -0.24 -24.94 -22.07
C TYR A 62 0.92 -25.33 -23.01
N SER A 63 1.94 -24.47 -23.15
CA SER A 63 3.11 -24.68 -24.00
C SER A 63 3.94 -25.95 -23.69
N PHE A 64 3.70 -26.58 -22.54
CA PHE A 64 4.32 -27.85 -22.15
C PHE A 64 3.57 -29.10 -22.67
N LEU A 65 2.32 -28.98 -23.13
CA LEU A 65 1.53 -30.12 -23.62
C LEU A 65 2.17 -30.86 -24.82
N PRO A 66 2.80 -30.19 -25.80
CA PRO A 66 3.54 -30.88 -26.86
C PRO A 66 4.69 -31.74 -26.33
N LEU A 67 5.37 -31.32 -25.26
CA LEU A 67 6.43 -32.12 -24.61
C LEU A 67 5.84 -33.34 -23.90
N VAL A 68 4.71 -33.19 -23.21
CA VAL A 68 4.00 -34.32 -22.57
C VAL A 68 3.56 -35.35 -23.61
N HIS A 69 3.00 -34.90 -24.73
CA HIS A 69 2.65 -35.77 -25.85
C HIS A 69 3.87 -36.49 -26.44
N ASN A 70 4.99 -35.78 -26.62
CA ASN A 70 6.23 -36.39 -27.13
C ASN A 70 6.78 -37.45 -26.18
N ILE A 71 6.77 -37.22 -24.86
CA ILE A 71 7.21 -38.21 -23.86
C ILE A 71 6.38 -39.49 -23.97
N ILE A 72 5.05 -39.38 -24.05
CA ILE A 72 4.15 -40.55 -24.21
C ILE A 72 4.50 -41.30 -25.49
N LYS A 73 4.60 -40.58 -26.62
CA LYS A 73 4.95 -41.15 -27.93
C LYS A 73 6.36 -41.78 -27.97
N CYS A 74 7.31 -41.26 -27.20
CA CYS A 74 8.65 -41.80 -27.05
C CYS A 74 8.63 -43.08 -26.19
N MET A 75 7.82 -43.12 -25.12
CA MET A 75 7.60 -44.32 -24.31
C MET A 75 6.91 -45.44 -25.09
N ASP A 76 5.86 -45.14 -25.86
CA ASP A 76 5.12 -46.10 -26.69
C ASP A 76 5.97 -46.78 -27.78
N LYS A 77 7.17 -46.26 -28.04
CA LYS A 77 8.08 -46.70 -29.10
C LYS A 77 9.47 -47.10 -28.60
N ASP A 78 9.68 -47.19 -27.28
CA ASP A 78 10.99 -47.41 -26.64
C ASP A 78 12.09 -46.47 -27.17
N SER A 79 11.74 -45.21 -27.46
CA SER A 79 12.67 -44.24 -28.03
C SER A 79 13.69 -43.75 -26.99
N PRO A 80 15.00 -43.69 -27.30
CA PRO A 80 16.01 -43.13 -26.40
C PRO A 80 15.78 -41.63 -26.09
N ASP A 81 15.04 -40.93 -26.94
CA ASP A 81 14.76 -39.49 -26.81
C ASP A 81 13.90 -39.15 -25.57
N VAL A 82 13.25 -40.14 -24.95
CA VAL A 82 12.40 -39.94 -23.76
C VAL A 82 13.13 -39.20 -22.63
N HIS A 83 14.45 -39.43 -22.47
CA HIS A 83 15.24 -38.74 -21.46
C HIS A 83 15.49 -37.25 -21.80
N GLN A 84 15.57 -36.90 -23.08
CA GLN A 84 15.69 -35.51 -23.53
C GLN A 84 14.38 -34.75 -23.27
N ASP A 85 13.25 -35.31 -23.71
CA ASP A 85 11.94 -34.66 -23.54
C ASP A 85 11.56 -34.52 -22.04
N LEU A 86 11.87 -35.52 -21.20
CA LEU A 86 11.67 -35.42 -19.75
C LEU A 86 12.49 -34.29 -19.11
N ASN A 87 13.74 -34.08 -19.55
CA ASN A 87 14.57 -32.98 -19.07
C ASN A 87 14.06 -31.62 -19.58
N ALA A 88 13.59 -31.54 -20.83
CA ALA A 88 12.95 -30.35 -21.37
C ALA A 88 11.67 -29.98 -20.58
N LEU A 89 10.79 -30.95 -20.31
CA LEU A 89 9.58 -30.74 -19.52
C LEU A 89 9.89 -30.31 -18.07
N LYS A 90 10.89 -30.94 -17.44
CA LYS A 90 11.37 -30.56 -16.10
C LYS A 90 11.84 -29.10 -16.05
N THR A 91 12.60 -28.66 -17.05
CA THR A 91 13.04 -27.26 -17.19
C THR A 91 11.85 -26.32 -17.38
N LYS A 92 10.89 -26.68 -18.25
CA LYS A 92 9.67 -25.88 -18.47
C LYS A 92 8.86 -25.70 -17.17
N PHE A 93 8.72 -26.72 -16.34
CA PHE A 93 8.08 -26.59 -15.02
C PHE A 93 8.91 -25.78 -14.00
N GLN A 94 10.22 -25.63 -14.17
CA GLN A 94 11.02 -24.71 -13.34
C GLN A 94 10.82 -23.27 -13.80
N GLU A 95 10.80 -23.01 -15.11
CA GLU A 95 10.50 -21.70 -15.69
C GLU A 95 9.11 -21.20 -15.28
N VAL A 96 8.07 -22.03 -15.42
CA VAL A 96 6.69 -21.69 -15.01
C VAL A 96 6.62 -21.42 -13.51
N ARG A 97 7.24 -22.24 -12.66
CA ARG A 97 7.28 -21.99 -11.21
C ARG A 97 8.02 -20.70 -10.85
N LYS A 98 9.12 -20.37 -11.55
CA LYS A 98 9.85 -19.11 -11.39
C LYS A 98 8.99 -17.92 -11.81
N ALA A 99 8.27 -18.02 -12.93
CA ALA A 99 7.37 -16.98 -13.42
C ALA A 99 6.25 -16.70 -12.41
N ILE A 100 5.57 -17.75 -11.92
CA ILE A 100 4.56 -17.64 -10.85
C ILE A 100 5.18 -17.01 -9.60
N GLY A 101 6.34 -17.50 -9.14
CA GLY A 101 7.05 -16.98 -7.96
C GLY A 101 7.50 -15.52 -8.08
N SER A 102 7.63 -14.98 -9.31
CA SER A 102 7.93 -13.56 -9.57
C SER A 102 6.69 -12.67 -9.75
N MET A 103 5.49 -13.24 -9.74
CA MET A 103 4.25 -12.51 -10.00
C MET A 103 3.90 -11.60 -8.81
N PRO A 104 3.66 -10.29 -9.02
CA PRO A 104 3.33 -9.38 -7.93
C PRO A 104 2.01 -9.77 -7.27
N GLY A 105 1.98 -9.73 -5.94
CA GLY A 105 0.77 -9.98 -5.15
C GLY A 105 0.54 -11.42 -4.71
N ILE A 106 1.29 -12.43 -5.19
CA ILE A 106 1.12 -13.84 -4.77
C ILE A 106 1.32 -14.08 -3.26
N HIS A 107 2.00 -13.17 -2.57
CA HIS A 107 2.25 -13.22 -1.13
C HIS A 107 1.16 -12.55 -0.29
N LEU A 108 0.17 -11.92 -0.92
CA LEU A 108 -0.92 -11.22 -0.25
C LEU A 108 -2.16 -12.13 -0.17
N SER A 109 -2.97 -11.96 0.88
CA SER A 109 -4.27 -12.62 0.94
C SER A 109 -5.24 -12.03 -0.11
N PRO A 110 -6.27 -12.77 -0.57
CA PRO A 110 -7.27 -12.25 -1.50
C PRO A 110 -7.94 -10.96 -1.01
N GLU A 111 -8.18 -10.86 0.30
CA GLU A 111 -8.78 -9.69 0.94
C GLU A 111 -7.84 -8.48 0.89
N GLN A 112 -6.54 -8.69 1.14
CA GLN A 112 -5.52 -7.64 1.03
C GLN A 112 -5.38 -7.13 -0.41
N GLN A 113 -5.34 -8.04 -1.40
CA GLN A 113 -5.35 -7.67 -2.82
C GLN A 113 -6.60 -6.84 -3.16
N GLN A 114 -7.77 -7.29 -2.70
CA GLN A 114 -9.04 -6.60 -2.96
C GLN A 114 -9.10 -5.21 -2.29
N GLN A 115 -8.58 -5.06 -1.08
CA GLN A 115 -8.51 -3.77 -0.38
C GLN A 115 -7.54 -2.81 -1.07
N GLN A 116 -6.38 -3.29 -1.52
CA GLN A 116 -5.43 -2.51 -2.32
C GLN A 116 -6.06 -2.03 -3.64
N LEU A 117 -6.77 -2.91 -4.35
CA LEU A 117 -7.52 -2.54 -5.56
C LEU A 117 -8.62 -1.50 -5.28
N HIS A 118 -9.33 -1.60 -4.16
CA HIS A 118 -10.33 -0.60 -3.77
C HIS A 118 -9.68 0.78 -3.54
N SER A 119 -8.62 0.84 -2.73
CA SER A 119 -7.88 2.08 -2.46
C SER A 119 -7.33 2.72 -3.75
N LEU A 120 -6.78 1.92 -4.67
CA LEU A 120 -6.28 2.43 -5.95
C LEU A 120 -7.41 3.00 -6.82
N ARG A 121 -8.57 2.34 -6.88
CA ARG A 121 -9.76 2.85 -7.61
C ARG A 121 -10.27 4.17 -7.01
N GLU A 122 -10.31 4.26 -5.68
CA GLU A 122 -10.71 5.47 -4.96
C GLU A 122 -9.73 6.63 -5.19
N GLN A 123 -8.42 6.37 -5.10
CA GLN A 123 -7.39 7.36 -5.43
C GLN A 123 -7.52 7.89 -6.87
N VAL A 124 -7.83 7.03 -7.85
CA VAL A 124 -8.07 7.43 -9.24
C VAL A 124 -9.34 8.28 -9.35
N ARG A 125 -10.43 7.91 -8.67
CA ARG A 125 -11.67 8.72 -8.61
C ARG A 125 -11.38 10.12 -8.07
N THR A 126 -10.79 10.22 -6.88
CA THR A 126 -10.53 11.51 -6.20
C THR A 126 -9.55 12.39 -7.00
N LYS A 127 -8.53 11.80 -7.63
CA LYS A 127 -7.62 12.55 -8.51
C LYS A 127 -8.33 13.06 -9.77
N ASN A 128 -9.21 12.27 -10.38
CA ASN A 128 -10.00 12.72 -11.53
C ASN A 128 -11.01 13.81 -11.15
N GLU A 129 -11.68 13.69 -10.01
CA GLU A 129 -12.58 14.72 -9.49
C GLU A 129 -11.83 16.04 -9.24
N LEU A 130 -10.63 15.97 -8.64
CA LEU A 130 -9.78 17.15 -8.41
C LEU A 130 -9.35 17.80 -9.74
N LEU A 131 -8.91 16.99 -10.72
CA LEU A 131 -8.58 17.48 -12.06
C LEU A 131 -9.80 18.10 -12.77
N GLN A 132 -10.99 17.54 -12.60
CA GLN A 132 -12.23 18.11 -13.13
C GLN A 132 -12.55 19.44 -12.46
N LYS A 133 -12.43 19.54 -11.14
CA LYS A 133 -12.59 20.79 -10.40
C LYS A 133 -11.65 21.87 -10.93
N TYR A 134 -10.35 21.58 -11.07
CA TYR A 134 -9.38 22.53 -11.65
C TYR A 134 -9.73 22.94 -13.09
N LYS A 135 -10.21 22.01 -13.95
CA LYS A 135 -10.68 22.35 -15.30
C LYS A 135 -11.90 23.27 -15.28
N SER A 136 -12.86 23.06 -14.37
CA SER A 136 -14.03 23.95 -14.21
C SER A 136 -13.70 25.28 -13.52
N LEU A 137 -12.62 25.33 -12.71
CA LEU A 137 -12.12 26.53 -12.03
C LEU A 137 -11.19 27.39 -12.91
N CYS A 138 -11.10 27.12 -14.21
CA CYS A 138 -10.36 27.95 -15.15
C CYS A 138 -10.96 29.37 -15.25
N MET A 139 -10.56 30.25 -14.33
CA MET A 139 -10.58 31.72 -14.46
C MET A 139 -9.51 32.23 -15.45
N PHE A 140 -9.03 31.35 -16.32
CA PHE A 140 -8.03 31.62 -17.33
C PHE A 140 -8.68 31.36 -18.68
N GLU A 141 -9.48 32.34 -19.15
CA GLU A 141 -9.54 32.54 -20.59
C GLU A 141 -8.12 32.79 -21.05
N ILE A 142 -7.59 31.88 -21.88
CA ILE A 142 -6.41 32.18 -22.67
C ILE A 142 -6.85 33.32 -23.61
N PRO A 143 -6.23 34.51 -23.56
CA PRO A 143 -6.55 35.57 -24.50
C PRO A 143 -6.43 35.01 -25.92
N LYS A 144 -7.51 35.13 -26.69
CA LYS A 144 -7.49 34.79 -28.11
C LYS A 144 -6.95 35.98 -28.88
N ASP A 145 -5.64 35.96 -29.13
CA ASP A 145 -5.03 36.61 -30.29
C ASP A 145 -5.36 35.82 -31.58
#